data_AF-H3AM22-F1
#
_entry.id   AF-H3AM22-F1
#
_cell.length_a   1.000
_cell.length_b   1.000
_cell.length_c   1.000
_cell.angle_alpha   90.00
_cell.angle_beta   90.00
_cell.angle_gamma   90.00
#
_symmetry.space_group_name_H-M   'P 1'
#
loop_
_entity.id
_entity.type
_entity.pdbx_description
1 polymer ?
#
loop_
_entity_poly.entity_id
_entity_poly.type
_entity_poly.pdbx_seq_one_letter_code
_entity_poly.pdbx_strand_id
1 'polypeptide(L)'
;WLHYLQEQDSAVCFYCATAVQQKMPQTNYIDNTFTKAGFSNWQKAKLKFSKHEQSGFHKNAVEMVTNFHKNKKSIGGILSAEYEEERNDNRKALMAILTSMQFLSRQGLSLRGVYINNEENAESGELLRLRASDIPMLTTWLKKSQDKFTSTQIQNEVMEIMAHEILRKIASRFSGRKFSVMVHESTDISNTEQLVFCVRYVDDDLNTHEEFIGMHNLESTSAASIINTIEDIMLRMSIQLKDCRGQCYDGASSMAGYKTGVATSLLSKEPRALYTHCYGHALNLAVQETVKKNHILRDTLDTIEEMVNIIAGYPSYQSLIKGNTIRVQKS
;
A
#
# COMPACT_ATOMS: atom_id res chain seq x y z
N TRP A 1 -17.99 5.23 55.03
CA TRP A 1 -17.56 6.62 55.24
C TRP A 1 -17.07 6.87 56.67
N LEU A 2 -17.59 6.17 57.68
CA LEU A 2 -16.97 6.06 59.01
C LEU A 2 -16.02 4.86 59.06
N HIS A 3 -14.86 5.03 59.68
CA HIS A 3 -13.86 4.00 59.93
C HIS A 3 -13.65 3.89 61.44
N TYR A 4 -13.68 2.66 61.94
CA TYR A 4 -13.40 2.35 63.33
C TYR A 4 -11.90 2.09 63.50
N LEU A 5 -11.28 2.75 64.47
CA LEU A 5 -9.88 2.60 64.83
C LEU A 5 -9.81 1.77 66.12
N GLN A 6 -9.44 0.51 65.99
CA GLN A 6 -9.43 -0.45 67.10
C GLN A 6 -8.46 -0.07 68.22
N GLU A 7 -7.33 0.57 67.89
CA GLU A 7 -6.31 0.99 68.87
C GLU A 7 -6.78 2.14 69.77
N GLN A 8 -7.74 2.93 69.31
CA GLN A 8 -8.20 4.15 70.01
C GLN A 8 -9.67 4.06 70.44
N ASP A 9 -10.32 2.91 70.23
CA ASP A 9 -11.77 2.71 70.40
C ASP A 9 -12.59 3.92 69.94
N SER A 10 -12.36 4.34 68.68
CA SER A 10 -12.98 5.55 68.15
C SER A 10 -13.33 5.45 66.68
N ALA A 11 -14.33 6.24 66.25
CA ALA A 11 -14.74 6.36 64.85
C ALA A 11 -14.27 7.68 64.23
N VAL A 12 -13.69 7.61 63.04
CA VAL A 12 -13.30 8.75 62.22
C VAL A 12 -14.05 8.74 60.89
N CYS A 13 -14.31 9.90 60.31
CA CYS A 13 -14.87 9.99 58.97
C CYS A 13 -13.74 10.03 57.93
N PHE A 14 -13.76 9.08 56.99
CA PHE A 14 -12.82 8.98 55.87
C PHE A 14 -12.69 10.31 55.11
N TYR A 15 -13.79 10.83 54.58
CA TYR A 15 -13.79 12.03 53.75
C TYR A 15 -13.27 13.26 54.50
N CYS A 16 -13.72 13.44 55.74
CA CYS A 16 -13.29 14.52 56.62
C CYS A 16 -11.80 14.41 56.98
N ALA A 17 -11.33 13.21 57.33
CA ALA A 17 -9.93 12.97 57.65
C ALA A 17 -9.02 13.17 56.43
N THR A 18 -9.42 12.66 55.26
CA THR A 18 -8.69 12.82 53.99
C THR A 18 -8.62 14.30 53.56
N ALA A 19 -9.72 15.05 53.68
CA ALA A 19 -9.73 16.48 53.34
C ALA A 19 -8.79 17.30 54.23
N VAL A 20 -8.72 16.98 55.53
CA VAL A 20 -7.78 17.60 56.48
C VAL A 20 -6.33 17.19 56.19
N GLN A 21 -6.09 15.90 55.91
CA GLN A 21 -4.75 15.39 55.62
C GLN A 21 -4.16 15.97 54.33
N GLN A 22 -4.98 16.14 53.30
CA GLN A 22 -4.59 16.68 51.99
C GLN A 22 -4.60 18.23 51.95
N LYS A 23 -4.82 18.91 53.09
CA LYS A 23 -4.89 20.38 53.21
C LYS A 23 -5.83 21.04 52.19
N MET A 24 -6.98 20.41 51.91
CA MET A 24 -7.95 20.95 50.95
C MET A 24 -8.61 22.25 51.49
N PRO A 25 -9.07 23.18 50.64
CA PRO A 25 -9.65 24.45 51.07
C PRO A 25 -10.90 24.25 51.94
N GLN A 26 -10.92 24.82 53.14
CA GLN A 26 -12.01 24.63 54.10
C GLN A 26 -12.88 25.88 54.19
N THR A 27 -14.19 25.74 53.99
CA THR A 27 -15.16 26.86 54.04
C THR A 27 -16.01 26.87 55.32
N ASN A 28 -16.01 25.78 56.09
CA ASN A 28 -16.88 25.58 57.25
C ASN A 28 -16.11 25.15 58.50
N TYR A 29 -16.72 25.33 59.68
CA TYR A 29 -16.16 24.94 60.98
C TYR A 29 -15.76 23.46 61.02
N ILE A 30 -14.54 23.18 61.49
CA ILE A 30 -13.96 21.85 61.54
C ILE A 30 -14.37 21.18 62.86
N ASP A 31 -15.22 20.17 62.77
CA ASP A 31 -15.47 19.26 63.88
C ASP A 31 -14.29 18.26 64.00
N ASN A 32 -13.37 18.55 64.92
CA ASN A 32 -12.19 17.72 65.16
C ASN A 32 -12.53 16.33 65.72
N THR A 33 -13.75 16.11 66.21
CA THR A 33 -14.19 14.82 66.76
C THR A 33 -14.20 13.71 65.72
N PHE A 34 -14.52 14.01 64.45
CA PHE A 34 -14.57 13.01 63.38
C PHE A 34 -13.35 13.02 62.45
N THR A 35 -12.29 13.74 62.82
CA THR A 35 -11.04 13.82 62.04
C THR A 35 -9.86 13.30 62.84
N LYS A 36 -9.26 14.11 63.73
CA LYS A 36 -8.05 13.77 64.48
C LYS A 36 -8.31 13.16 65.86
N ALA A 37 -9.37 13.59 66.56
CA ALA A 37 -9.61 13.17 67.93
C ALA A 37 -10.33 11.81 68.04
N GLY A 38 -11.11 11.44 67.03
CA GLY A 38 -11.93 10.23 67.04
C GLY A 38 -13.18 10.36 67.91
N PHE A 39 -14.29 9.78 67.45
CA PHE A 39 -15.54 9.73 68.21
C PHE A 39 -15.62 8.42 69.01
N SER A 40 -15.66 8.50 70.35
CA SER A 40 -15.72 7.34 71.24
C SER A 40 -16.99 7.28 72.12
N ASN A 41 -17.90 8.26 72.01
CA ASN A 41 -19.14 8.27 72.82
C ASN A 41 -20.25 7.42 72.18
N TRP A 42 -20.12 6.10 72.31
CA TRP A 42 -21.01 5.13 71.67
C TRP A 42 -22.49 5.27 72.05
N GLN A 43 -22.80 5.75 73.26
CA GLN A 43 -24.18 5.98 73.73
C GLN A 43 -24.92 7.03 72.89
N LYS A 44 -24.21 8.00 72.30
CA LYS A 44 -24.78 9.06 71.45
C LYS A 44 -24.45 8.90 69.97
N ALA A 45 -23.90 7.75 69.57
CA ALA A 45 -23.39 7.49 68.23
C ALA A 45 -24.42 7.81 67.13
N LYS A 46 -25.62 7.22 67.20
CA LYS A 46 -26.67 7.41 66.17
C LYS A 46 -27.00 8.90 65.94
N LEU A 47 -27.19 9.65 67.02
CA LEU A 47 -27.51 11.07 66.95
C LEU A 47 -26.34 11.90 66.39
N LYS A 48 -25.12 11.63 66.86
CA LYS A 48 -23.92 12.38 66.48
C LYS A 48 -23.47 12.07 65.06
N PHE A 49 -23.60 10.82 64.61
CA PHE A 49 -23.32 10.43 63.22
C PHE A 49 -24.29 11.08 62.25
N SER A 50 -25.59 11.08 62.56
CA SER A 50 -26.60 11.74 61.72
C SER A 50 -26.39 13.26 61.65
N LYS A 51 -26.04 13.91 62.77
CA LYS A 51 -25.67 15.34 62.76
C LYS A 51 -24.40 15.62 61.97
N HIS A 52 -23.40 14.74 62.06
CA HIS A 52 -22.15 14.88 61.31
C HIS A 52 -22.35 14.73 59.80
N GLU A 53 -23.11 13.71 59.38
CA GLU A 53 -23.46 13.48 57.96
C GLU A 53 -24.15 14.70 57.33
N GLN A 54 -24.99 15.39 58.11
CA GLN A 54 -25.68 16.60 57.66
C GLN A 54 -24.82 17.88 57.73
N SER A 55 -23.63 17.82 58.35
CA SER A 55 -22.78 18.98 58.53
C SER A 55 -22.25 19.52 57.20
N GLY A 56 -22.13 20.85 57.10
CA GLY A 56 -21.60 21.51 55.90
C GLY A 56 -20.14 21.14 55.60
N PHE A 57 -19.38 20.79 56.64
CA PHE A 57 -18.00 20.31 56.49
C PHE A 57 -17.96 18.93 55.84
N HIS A 58 -18.77 17.97 56.33
CA HIS A 58 -18.83 16.63 55.76
C HIS A 58 -19.24 16.67 54.27
N LYS A 59 -20.33 17.38 53.94
CA LYS A 59 -20.82 17.49 52.56
C LYS A 59 -19.75 18.04 51.60
N ASN A 60 -19.04 19.09 52.01
CA ASN A 60 -17.95 19.68 51.23
C ASN A 60 -16.75 18.72 51.11
N ALA A 61 -16.37 18.05 52.21
CA ALA A 61 -15.31 17.06 52.18
C ALA A 61 -15.62 15.87 51.25
N VAL A 62 -16.88 15.40 51.23
CA VAL A 62 -17.31 14.36 50.27
C VAL A 62 -17.17 14.86 48.83
N GLU A 63 -17.66 16.07 48.53
CA GLU A 63 -17.58 16.65 47.18
C GLU A 63 -16.13 16.84 46.72
N MET A 64 -15.26 17.39 47.57
CA MET A 64 -13.86 17.62 47.22
C MET A 64 -13.08 16.33 47.03
N VAL A 65 -13.22 15.35 47.93
CA VAL A 65 -12.48 14.08 47.84
C VAL A 65 -12.99 13.26 46.65
N THR A 66 -14.29 13.27 46.37
CA THR A 66 -14.84 12.58 45.19
C THR A 66 -14.41 13.24 43.88
N ASN A 67 -14.40 14.57 43.78
CA ASN A 67 -13.91 15.30 42.61
C ASN A 67 -12.39 15.16 42.43
N PHE A 68 -11.62 15.12 43.51
CA PHE A 68 -10.17 14.88 43.47
C PHE A 68 -9.84 13.50 42.90
N HIS A 69 -10.59 12.47 43.28
CA HIS A 69 -10.43 11.13 42.71
C HIS A 69 -10.91 11.03 41.25
N LYS A 70 -11.92 11.81 40.85
CA LYS A 70 -12.34 11.93 39.44
C LYS A 70 -11.29 12.64 38.57
N ASN A 71 -10.54 13.60 39.13
CA ASN A 71 -9.54 14.37 38.41
C ASN A 71 -8.16 13.68 38.31
N LYS A 72 -7.92 12.62 39.09
CA LYS A 72 -6.75 11.74 38.87
C LYS A 72 -7.08 10.78 37.74
N LYS A 73 -6.37 10.92 36.61
CA LYS A 73 -6.42 9.93 35.52
C LYS A 73 -6.12 8.55 36.11
N SER A 74 -7.00 7.59 35.85
CA SER A 74 -6.76 6.21 36.27
C SER A 74 -5.51 5.67 35.56
N ILE A 75 -4.82 4.70 36.17
CA ILE A 75 -3.68 4.02 35.55
C ILE A 75 -4.07 3.45 34.17
N GLY A 76 -5.29 2.93 34.04
CA GLY A 76 -5.84 2.49 32.75
C GLY A 76 -6.00 3.62 31.72
N GLY A 77 -6.39 4.82 32.13
CA GLY A 77 -6.49 5.98 31.25
C GLY A 77 -5.12 6.51 30.78
N ILE A 78 -4.08 6.40 31.62
CA ILE A 78 -2.71 6.74 31.24
C ILE A 78 -2.16 5.72 30.25
N LEU A 79 -2.30 4.42 30.54
CA LEU A 79 -1.90 3.35 29.63
C LEU A 79 -2.62 3.47 28.29
N SER A 80 -3.94 3.72 28.28
CA SER A 80 -4.69 3.90 27.05
C SER A 80 -4.20 5.08 26.21
N ALA A 81 -3.82 6.19 26.84
CA ALA A 81 -3.30 7.35 26.13
C ALA A 81 -1.91 7.08 25.53
N GLU A 82 -1.06 6.39 26.27
CA GLU A 82 0.29 6.00 25.81
C GLU A 82 0.21 5.00 24.64
N TYR A 83 -0.71 4.03 24.69
CA TYR A 83 -1.01 3.14 23.57
C TYR A 83 -1.54 3.90 22.33
N GLU A 84 -2.37 4.94 22.52
CA GLU A 84 -2.86 5.75 21.42
C GLU A 84 -1.75 6.57 20.75
N GLU A 85 -0.83 7.13 21.55
CA GLU A 85 0.34 7.86 21.06
C GLU A 85 1.27 6.93 20.28
N GLU A 86 1.59 5.75 20.82
CA GLU A 86 2.40 4.75 20.12
C GLU A 86 1.75 4.33 18.81
N ARG A 87 0.43 4.11 18.79
CA ARG A 87 -0.32 3.77 17.58
C ARG A 87 -0.22 4.88 16.53
N ASN A 88 -0.25 6.14 16.94
CA ASN A 88 -0.14 7.27 16.02
C ASN A 88 1.26 7.36 15.40
N ASP A 89 2.31 7.18 16.21
CA ASP A 89 3.69 7.19 15.72
C ASP A 89 3.99 6.00 14.82
N ASN A 90 3.47 4.83 15.17
CA ASN A 90 3.50 3.63 14.34
C ASN A 90 2.84 3.87 12.96
N ARG A 91 1.69 4.57 12.90
CA ARG A 91 1.03 4.93 11.63
C ARG A 91 1.86 5.89 10.78
N LYS A 92 2.49 6.89 11.39
CA LYS A 92 3.35 7.84 10.67
C LYS A 92 4.59 7.16 10.11
N ALA A 93 5.23 6.26 10.86
CA ALA A 93 6.35 5.46 10.38
C ALA A 93 5.94 4.55 9.21
N LEU A 94 4.83 3.82 9.34
CA LEU A 94 4.30 2.99 8.26
C LEU A 94 3.99 3.81 7.00
N MET A 95 3.36 4.98 7.15
CA MET A 95 3.11 5.86 6.01
C MET A 95 4.39 6.34 5.33
N ALA A 96 5.45 6.61 6.08
CA ALA A 96 6.74 6.94 5.51
C ALA A 96 7.30 5.76 4.69
N ILE A 97 7.15 4.52 5.17
CA ILE A 97 7.55 3.32 4.42
C ILE A 97 6.76 3.20 3.11
N LEU A 98 5.43 3.23 3.18
CA LEU A 98 4.55 3.08 2.02
C LEU A 98 4.78 4.17 0.96
N THR A 99 4.89 5.44 1.38
CA THR A 99 5.11 6.55 0.44
C THR A 99 6.52 6.52 -0.16
N SER A 100 7.51 5.92 0.52
CA SER A 100 8.85 5.69 -0.05
C SER A 100 8.81 4.63 -1.14
N MET A 101 8.11 3.51 -0.90
CA MET A 101 7.88 2.49 -1.93
C MET A 101 7.18 3.09 -3.15
N GLN A 102 6.09 3.84 -2.93
CA GLN A 102 5.35 4.53 -3.98
C GLN A 102 6.24 5.49 -4.79
N PHE A 103 7.12 6.25 -4.11
CA PHE A 103 8.05 7.16 -4.78
C PHE A 103 8.98 6.38 -5.72
N LEU A 104 9.64 5.34 -5.23
CA LEU A 104 10.57 4.52 -6.03
C LEU A 104 9.86 3.93 -7.25
N SER A 105 8.67 3.34 -7.04
CA SER A 105 7.87 2.77 -8.12
C SER A 105 7.48 3.79 -9.19
N ARG A 106 7.12 5.02 -8.79
CA ARG A 106 6.79 6.08 -9.75
C ARG A 106 7.98 6.56 -10.57
N GLN A 107 9.20 6.45 -10.04
CA GLN A 107 10.42 6.81 -10.75
C GLN A 107 10.98 5.65 -11.58
N GLY A 108 10.38 4.46 -11.51
CA GLY A 108 10.97 3.25 -12.11
C GLY A 108 12.27 2.81 -11.43
N LEU A 109 12.49 3.25 -10.19
CA LEU A 109 13.64 2.84 -9.38
C LEU A 109 13.38 1.50 -8.72
N SER A 110 14.44 0.74 -8.53
CA SER A 110 14.35 -0.55 -7.88
C SER A 110 14.07 -0.37 -6.39
N LEU A 111 13.38 -1.32 -5.77
CA LEU A 111 13.24 -1.29 -4.31
C LEU A 111 14.53 -1.78 -3.62
N ARG A 112 15.31 -2.64 -4.31
CA ARG A 112 16.36 -3.48 -3.70
C ARG A 112 17.75 -3.28 -4.31
N GLY A 113 17.88 -2.47 -5.36
CA GLY A 113 19.11 -2.38 -6.14
C GLY A 113 19.42 -3.67 -6.91
N VAL A 114 20.63 -3.71 -7.48
CA VAL A 114 21.15 -4.84 -8.27
C VAL A 114 21.55 -6.05 -7.37
N TYR A 115 21.74 -5.83 -6.07
CA TYR A 115 22.22 -6.86 -5.13
C TYR A 115 21.10 -7.34 -4.21
N ILE A 116 20.43 -8.42 -4.62
CA ILE A 116 19.28 -9.06 -3.93
C ILE A 116 19.60 -9.48 -2.48
N ASN A 117 20.89 -9.55 -2.10
CA ASN A 117 21.35 -10.13 -0.83
C ASN A 117 21.94 -9.11 0.17
N ASN A 118 21.94 -7.80 -0.12
CA ASN A 118 22.42 -6.77 0.80
C ASN A 118 21.30 -5.78 1.11
N GLU A 119 20.40 -6.14 2.05
CA GLU A 119 19.29 -5.29 2.52
C GLU A 119 19.78 -3.91 3.02
N GLU A 120 21.04 -3.80 3.42
CA GLU A 120 21.63 -2.56 3.94
C GLU A 120 21.93 -1.49 2.88
N ASN A 121 21.98 -1.85 1.59
CA ASN A 121 22.33 -0.96 0.46
C ASN A 121 21.23 -0.91 -0.63
N ALA A 122 20.02 -1.32 -0.29
CA ALA A 122 18.87 -1.19 -1.17
C ALA A 122 18.48 0.30 -1.34
N GLU A 123 18.04 0.72 -2.53
CA GLU A 123 17.54 2.09 -2.78
C GLU A 123 16.40 2.47 -1.82
N SER A 124 15.56 1.48 -1.44
CA SER A 124 14.56 1.67 -0.38
C SER A 124 15.17 1.89 1.00
N GLY A 125 16.26 1.19 1.35
CA GLY A 125 16.96 1.37 2.62
C GLY A 125 17.59 2.75 2.75
N GLU A 126 18.22 3.24 1.69
CA GLU A 126 18.80 4.59 1.65
C GLU A 126 17.72 5.68 1.77
N LEU A 127 16.64 5.54 1.00
CA LEU A 127 15.52 6.48 1.09
C LEU A 127 14.88 6.49 2.48
N LEU A 128 14.72 5.32 3.12
CA LEU A 128 14.19 5.24 4.48
C LEU A 128 15.15 5.83 5.52
N ARG A 129 16.47 5.66 5.36
CA ARG A 129 17.47 6.31 6.22
C ARG A 129 17.43 7.82 6.08
N LEU A 130 17.31 8.34 4.86
CA LEU A 130 17.12 9.77 4.61
C LEU A 130 15.84 10.26 5.30
N ARG A 131 14.71 9.59 5.09
CA ARG A 131 13.45 10.02 5.72
C ARG A 131 13.43 9.86 7.24
N ALA A 132 14.26 8.98 7.78
CA ALA A 132 14.41 8.81 9.21
C ALA A 132 15.09 10.02 9.89
N SER A 133 15.83 10.86 9.15
CA SER A 133 16.36 12.12 9.70
C SER A 133 15.25 13.11 10.05
N ASP A 134 14.18 13.11 9.26
CA ASP A 134 13.07 14.07 9.39
C ASP A 134 11.87 13.47 10.13
N ILE A 135 11.83 12.14 10.29
CA ILE A 135 10.73 11.39 10.92
C ILE A 135 11.30 10.54 12.07
N PRO A 136 11.37 11.08 13.31
CA PRO A 136 12.02 10.40 14.43
C PRO A 136 11.43 9.02 14.76
N MET A 137 10.11 8.88 14.68
CA MET A 137 9.40 7.60 14.87
C MET A 137 9.78 6.53 13.84
N LEU A 138 10.19 6.91 12.62
CA LEU A 138 10.70 5.97 11.63
C LEU A 138 12.07 5.41 12.06
N THR A 139 12.93 6.26 12.65
CA THR A 139 14.20 5.79 13.23
C THR A 139 13.95 4.71 14.29
N THR A 140 12.98 4.95 15.19
CA THR A 140 12.60 3.97 16.21
C THR A 140 12.05 2.68 15.59
N TRP A 141 11.20 2.80 14.57
CA TRP A 141 10.64 1.66 13.85
C TRP A 141 11.70 0.79 13.18
N LEU A 142 12.64 1.40 12.45
CA LEU A 142 13.69 0.67 11.72
C LEU A 142 14.64 -0.11 12.65
N LYS A 143 14.75 0.29 13.92
CA LYS A 143 15.54 -0.41 14.94
C LYS A 143 14.81 -1.61 15.55
N LYS A 144 13.48 -1.73 15.40
CA LYS A 144 12.72 -2.88 15.92
C LYS A 144 13.22 -4.16 15.26
N SER A 145 13.39 -5.25 16.01
CA SER A 145 13.81 -6.54 15.44
C SER A 145 12.70 -7.25 14.67
N GLN A 146 11.43 -6.97 15.03
CA GLN A 146 10.22 -7.52 14.44
C GLN A 146 9.43 -6.44 13.69
N ASP A 147 8.51 -6.86 12.81
CA ASP A 147 7.55 -6.00 12.13
C ASP A 147 8.17 -4.83 11.34
N LYS A 148 9.29 -5.08 10.67
CA LYS A 148 9.98 -3.99 9.96
C LYS A 148 9.19 -3.47 8.74
N PHE A 149 8.25 -4.23 8.18
CA PHE A 149 7.55 -3.93 6.90
C PHE A 149 8.51 -3.58 5.72
N THR A 150 9.80 -3.85 5.90
CA THR A 150 10.86 -3.64 4.92
C THR A 150 11.35 -4.96 4.33
N SER A 151 10.81 -6.11 4.77
CA SER A 151 11.18 -7.40 4.19
C SER A 151 10.72 -7.50 2.74
N THR A 152 11.44 -8.30 1.96
CA THR A 152 11.17 -8.49 0.54
C THR A 152 9.76 -9.01 0.28
N GLN A 153 9.30 -9.97 1.08
CA GLN A 153 7.94 -10.51 0.97
C GLN A 153 6.88 -9.43 1.19
N ILE A 154 6.97 -8.67 2.30
CA ILE A 154 5.98 -7.64 2.63
C ILE A 154 6.00 -6.51 1.60
N GLN A 155 7.18 -6.11 1.13
CA GLN A 155 7.31 -5.14 0.04
C GLN A 155 6.56 -5.60 -1.22
N ASN A 156 6.71 -6.86 -1.63
CA ASN A 156 6.01 -7.38 -2.81
C ASN A 156 4.48 -7.37 -2.60
N GLU A 157 4.00 -7.84 -1.45
CA GLU A 157 2.57 -7.83 -1.12
C GLU A 157 1.99 -6.41 -1.13
N VAL A 158 2.70 -5.45 -0.54
CA VAL A 158 2.31 -4.02 -0.55
C VAL A 158 2.27 -3.49 -1.98
N MET A 159 3.27 -3.81 -2.81
CA MET A 159 3.33 -3.40 -4.20
C MET A 159 2.17 -3.97 -5.02
N GLU A 160 1.83 -5.25 -4.82
CA GLU A 160 0.68 -5.88 -5.46
C GLU A 160 -0.63 -5.22 -5.04
N ILE A 161 -0.79 -4.88 -3.77
CA ILE A 161 -1.99 -4.15 -3.28
C ILE A 161 -2.10 -2.79 -3.97
N MET A 162 -0.99 -2.04 -4.06
CA MET A 162 -0.98 -0.74 -4.76
C MET A 162 -1.31 -0.89 -6.25
N ALA A 163 -0.73 -1.89 -6.92
CA ALA A 163 -0.99 -2.17 -8.33
C ALA A 163 -2.46 -2.55 -8.57
N HIS A 164 -3.02 -3.45 -7.75
CA HIS A 164 -4.42 -3.83 -7.84
C HIS A 164 -5.36 -2.65 -7.64
N GLU A 165 -5.07 -1.73 -6.72
CA GLU A 165 -5.89 -0.54 -6.51
C GLU A 165 -5.87 0.40 -7.73
N ILE A 166 -4.70 0.54 -8.39
CA ILE A 166 -4.58 1.30 -9.64
C ILE A 166 -5.40 0.63 -10.74
N LEU A 167 -5.26 -0.68 -10.92
CA LEU A 167 -5.99 -1.45 -11.94
C LEU A 167 -7.50 -1.38 -11.73
N ARG A 168 -7.99 -1.46 -10.49
CA ARG A 168 -9.42 -1.27 -10.17
C ARG A 168 -9.91 0.12 -10.55
N LYS A 169 -9.12 1.16 -10.28
CA LYS A 169 -9.45 2.54 -10.67
C LYS A 169 -9.46 2.73 -12.18
N ILE A 170 -8.55 2.06 -12.90
CA ILE A 170 -8.56 2.08 -14.37
C ILE A 170 -9.79 1.35 -14.89
N ALA A 171 -10.06 0.13 -14.39
CA ALA A 171 -11.23 -0.66 -14.77
C ALA A 171 -12.56 0.07 -14.51
N SER A 172 -12.66 0.80 -13.40
CA SER A 172 -13.89 1.56 -13.07
C SER A 172 -14.17 2.70 -14.04
N ARG A 173 -13.16 3.26 -14.72
CA ARG A 173 -13.34 4.32 -15.74
C ARG A 173 -14.13 3.84 -16.95
N PHE A 174 -14.01 2.56 -17.32
CA PHE A 174 -14.69 2.00 -18.50
C PHE A 174 -15.61 0.82 -18.17
N SER A 175 -15.89 0.58 -16.89
CA SER A 175 -16.84 -0.44 -16.47
C SER A 175 -18.23 -0.18 -17.06
N GLY A 176 -18.80 -1.19 -17.71
CA GLY A 176 -20.08 -1.07 -18.42
C GLY A 176 -20.02 -0.31 -19.77
N ARG A 177 -18.88 0.28 -20.12
CA ARG A 177 -18.64 0.90 -21.43
C ARG A 177 -18.14 -0.13 -22.43
N LYS A 178 -18.19 0.24 -23.72
CA LYS A 178 -17.58 -0.55 -24.78
C LYS A 178 -16.10 -0.21 -24.90
N PHE A 179 -15.28 -1.22 -25.11
CA PHE A 179 -13.83 -1.07 -25.21
C PHE A 179 -13.27 -1.97 -26.31
N SER A 180 -12.02 -1.73 -26.66
CA SER A 180 -11.22 -2.57 -27.54
C SER A 180 -9.95 -2.99 -26.81
N VAL A 181 -9.45 -4.19 -27.12
CA VAL A 181 -8.18 -4.69 -26.58
C VAL A 181 -7.07 -4.54 -27.61
N MET A 182 -5.89 -4.15 -27.15
CA MET A 182 -4.68 -4.10 -27.97
C MET A 182 -3.64 -4.93 -27.26
N VAL A 183 -3.14 -5.96 -27.94
CA VAL A 183 -2.23 -6.92 -27.33
C VAL A 183 -1.03 -7.14 -28.22
N HIS A 184 0.14 -7.19 -27.60
CA HIS A 184 1.40 -7.40 -28.29
C HIS A 184 2.27 -8.39 -27.52
N GLU A 185 2.96 -9.26 -28.24
CA GLU A 185 3.97 -10.15 -27.67
C GLU A 185 5.33 -9.45 -27.68
N SER A 186 6.04 -9.49 -26.55
CA SER A 186 7.37 -8.92 -26.40
C SER A 186 8.23 -9.87 -25.58
N THR A 187 9.49 -10.03 -25.95
CA THR A 187 10.45 -10.81 -25.19
C THR A 187 11.24 -9.91 -24.23
N ASP A 188 11.38 -10.31 -22.97
CA ASP A 188 12.19 -9.59 -22.00
C ASP A 188 13.71 -9.85 -22.18
N ILE A 189 14.55 -9.14 -21.40
CA ILE A 189 16.01 -9.29 -21.45
C ILE A 189 16.51 -10.69 -21.04
N SER A 190 15.67 -11.47 -20.37
CA SER A 190 15.95 -12.84 -19.92
C SER A 190 15.46 -13.89 -20.95
N ASN A 191 14.96 -13.45 -22.10
CA ASN A 191 14.31 -14.27 -23.13
C ASN A 191 12.99 -14.92 -22.66
N THR A 192 12.28 -14.26 -21.74
CA THR A 192 10.93 -14.67 -21.31
C THR A 192 9.91 -13.92 -22.15
N GLU A 193 8.96 -14.66 -22.71
CA GLU A 193 7.88 -14.07 -23.50
C GLU A 193 6.84 -13.40 -22.59
N GLN A 194 6.44 -12.20 -22.95
CA GLN A 194 5.50 -11.37 -22.21
C GLN A 194 4.41 -10.83 -23.12
N LEU A 195 3.21 -10.74 -22.57
CA LEU A 195 2.04 -10.18 -23.20
C LEU A 195 1.81 -8.76 -22.68
N VAL A 196 1.99 -7.78 -23.56
CA VAL A 196 1.61 -6.39 -23.33
C VAL A 196 0.10 -6.28 -23.54
N PHE A 197 -0.65 -5.87 -22.51
CA PHE A 197 -2.10 -5.71 -22.58
C PHE A 197 -2.49 -4.24 -22.40
N CYS A 198 -3.17 -3.68 -23.40
CA CYS A 198 -3.71 -2.33 -23.37
C CYS A 198 -5.20 -2.34 -23.69
N VAL A 199 -5.93 -1.38 -23.14
CA VAL A 199 -7.36 -1.19 -23.38
C VAL A 199 -7.58 0.19 -23.99
N ARG A 200 -8.44 0.26 -25.00
CA ARG A 200 -8.92 1.51 -25.60
C ARG A 200 -10.41 1.65 -25.37
N TYR A 201 -10.86 2.79 -24.86
CA TYR A 201 -12.27 3.09 -24.66
C TYR A 201 -12.57 4.55 -25.00
N VAL A 202 -13.86 4.88 -25.05
CA VAL A 202 -14.35 6.24 -25.30
C VAL A 202 -15.15 6.69 -24.08
N ASP A 203 -14.89 7.91 -23.61
CA ASP A 203 -15.63 8.51 -22.50
C ASP A 203 -16.96 9.15 -22.96
N ASP A 204 -17.68 9.75 -22.01
CA ASP A 204 -18.99 10.33 -22.28
C ASP A 204 -18.89 11.64 -23.11
N ASP A 205 -17.71 12.25 -23.16
CA ASP A 205 -17.38 13.43 -23.95
C ASP A 205 -16.83 13.07 -25.35
N LEU A 206 -16.89 11.78 -25.72
CA LEU A 206 -16.38 11.22 -26.97
C LEU A 206 -14.85 11.30 -27.14
N ASN A 207 -14.11 11.50 -26.04
CA ASN A 207 -12.66 11.42 -26.07
C ASN A 207 -12.21 9.96 -26.00
N THR A 208 -11.22 9.64 -26.84
CA THR A 208 -10.60 8.32 -26.83
C THR A 208 -9.52 8.27 -25.75
N HIS A 209 -9.54 7.20 -24.96
CA HIS A 209 -8.54 6.91 -23.93
C HIS A 209 -7.89 5.57 -24.21
N GLU A 210 -6.58 5.50 -24.01
CA GLU A 210 -5.78 4.28 -24.09
C GLU A 210 -5.07 4.08 -22.76
N GLU A 211 -5.32 2.94 -22.12
CA GLU A 211 -4.77 2.61 -20.80
C GLU A 211 -3.90 1.37 -20.92
N PHE A 212 -2.64 1.50 -20.48
CA PHE A 212 -1.76 0.35 -20.30
C PHE A 212 -2.16 -0.40 -19.04
N ILE A 213 -2.45 -1.69 -19.18
CA ILE A 213 -2.88 -2.53 -18.06
C ILE A 213 -1.68 -3.23 -17.43
N GLY A 214 -0.80 -3.79 -18.26
CA GLY A 214 0.36 -4.50 -17.73
C GLY A 214 1.08 -5.35 -18.76
N MET A 215 2.19 -5.90 -18.31
CA MET A 215 2.93 -6.96 -18.99
C MET A 215 2.77 -8.24 -18.19
N HIS A 216 2.38 -9.31 -18.87
CA HIS A 216 2.07 -10.59 -18.25
C HIS A 216 2.94 -11.68 -18.85
N ASN A 217 3.64 -12.44 -18.02
CA ASN A 217 4.45 -13.56 -18.50
C ASN A 217 3.56 -14.59 -19.23
N LEU A 218 4.04 -15.07 -20.37
CA LEU A 218 3.42 -16.14 -21.13
C LEU A 218 4.14 -17.45 -20.86
N GLU A 219 3.38 -18.54 -20.73
CA GLU A 219 3.96 -19.89 -20.69
C GLU A 219 4.47 -20.31 -22.08
N SER A 220 3.79 -19.84 -23.14
CA SER A 220 4.16 -20.07 -24.53
C SER A 220 3.58 -19.02 -25.46
N THR A 221 4.13 -18.91 -26.66
CA THR A 221 3.66 -18.03 -27.75
C THR A 221 2.49 -18.63 -28.54
N SER A 222 1.91 -19.72 -28.03
CA SER A 222 0.76 -20.37 -28.66
C SER A 222 -0.49 -19.51 -28.49
N ALA A 223 -1.35 -19.49 -29.52
CA ALA A 223 -2.59 -18.74 -29.48
C ALA A 223 -3.48 -19.10 -28.28
N ALA A 224 -3.51 -20.39 -27.89
CA ALA A 224 -4.26 -20.86 -26.73
C ALA A 224 -3.74 -20.27 -25.41
N SER A 225 -2.41 -20.23 -25.22
CA SER A 225 -1.80 -19.62 -24.04
C SER A 225 -2.12 -18.13 -23.96
N ILE A 226 -1.99 -17.41 -25.08
CA ILE A 226 -2.31 -15.98 -25.16
C ILE A 226 -3.78 -15.71 -24.84
N ILE A 227 -4.71 -16.50 -25.38
CA ILE A 227 -6.16 -16.35 -25.09
C ILE A 227 -6.43 -16.56 -23.60
N ASN A 228 -5.86 -17.61 -23.00
CA ASN A 228 -6.04 -17.87 -21.57
C ASN A 228 -5.52 -16.72 -20.72
N THR A 229 -4.35 -16.16 -21.06
CA THR A 229 -3.79 -14.99 -20.39
C THR A 229 -4.69 -13.76 -20.57
N ILE A 230 -5.23 -13.51 -21.77
CA ILE A 230 -6.20 -12.43 -22.02
C ILE A 230 -7.43 -12.60 -21.13
N GLU A 231 -8.03 -13.78 -21.10
CA GLU A 231 -9.23 -14.06 -20.31
C GLU A 231 -8.97 -13.91 -18.80
N ASP A 232 -7.84 -14.39 -18.32
CA ASP A 232 -7.39 -14.26 -16.93
C ASP A 232 -7.19 -12.78 -16.53
N ILE A 233 -6.56 -11.96 -17.38
CA ILE A 233 -6.45 -10.51 -17.17
C ILE A 233 -7.84 -9.87 -17.08
N MET A 234 -8.73 -10.20 -18.02
CA MET A 234 -10.09 -9.65 -18.05
C MET A 234 -10.88 -10.04 -16.80
N LEU A 235 -10.75 -11.28 -16.33
CA LEU A 235 -11.36 -11.77 -15.10
C LEU A 235 -10.84 -11.02 -13.86
N ARG A 236 -9.52 -10.87 -13.73
CA ARG A 236 -8.91 -10.12 -12.61
C ARG A 236 -9.34 -8.65 -12.58
N MET A 237 -9.52 -8.04 -13.74
CA MET A 237 -10.02 -6.67 -13.87
C MET A 237 -11.54 -6.55 -13.72
N SER A 238 -12.27 -7.67 -13.62
CA SER A 238 -13.74 -7.70 -13.62
C SER A 238 -14.37 -7.04 -14.85
N ILE A 239 -13.73 -7.17 -16.02
CA ILE A 239 -14.24 -6.68 -17.30
C ILE A 239 -14.75 -7.85 -18.15
N GLN A 240 -15.81 -7.61 -18.92
CA GLN A 240 -16.51 -8.68 -19.62
C GLN A 240 -16.21 -8.65 -21.11
N LEU A 241 -15.89 -9.82 -21.68
CA LEU A 241 -15.64 -9.96 -23.12
C LEU A 241 -16.83 -9.48 -23.96
N LYS A 242 -18.06 -9.61 -23.45
CA LYS A 242 -19.29 -9.16 -24.12
C LYS A 242 -19.31 -7.66 -24.47
N ASP A 243 -18.50 -6.86 -23.78
CA ASP A 243 -18.41 -5.41 -23.96
C ASP A 243 -17.26 -5.01 -24.90
N CYS A 244 -16.43 -5.98 -25.30
CA CYS A 244 -15.37 -5.79 -26.29
C CYS A 244 -15.96 -5.55 -27.70
N ARG A 245 -15.46 -4.54 -28.40
CA ARG A 245 -15.88 -4.12 -29.76
C ARG A 245 -14.72 -4.07 -30.76
N GLY A 246 -13.50 -4.28 -30.31
CA GLY A 246 -12.35 -4.34 -31.18
C GLY A 246 -11.20 -5.11 -30.55
N GLN A 247 -10.37 -5.69 -31.39
CA GLN A 247 -9.16 -6.39 -31.02
C GLN A 247 -8.04 -6.04 -32.01
N CYS A 248 -6.85 -5.72 -31.51
CA CYS A 248 -5.72 -5.29 -32.33
C CYS A 248 -4.45 -6.07 -31.96
N TYR A 249 -3.88 -6.78 -32.95
CA TYR A 249 -2.68 -7.61 -32.82
C TYR A 249 -1.80 -7.49 -34.07
N ASP A 250 -0.57 -8.01 -34.02
CA ASP A 250 0.25 -8.17 -35.23
C ASP A 250 -0.28 -9.27 -36.17
N GLY A 251 0.41 -9.46 -37.29
CA GLY A 251 0.06 -10.40 -38.34
C GLY A 251 0.64 -11.80 -38.14
N ALA A 252 1.26 -12.10 -36.99
CA ALA A 252 1.83 -13.42 -36.73
C ALA A 252 0.74 -14.50 -36.77
N SER A 253 1.12 -15.73 -37.13
CA SER A 253 0.16 -16.83 -37.26
C SER A 253 -0.56 -17.17 -35.93
N SER A 254 0.12 -16.99 -34.80
CA SER A 254 -0.46 -17.15 -33.46
C SER A 254 -1.53 -16.09 -33.19
N MET A 255 -1.36 -14.87 -33.68
CA MET A 255 -2.28 -13.75 -33.47
C MET A 255 -3.41 -13.72 -34.50
N ALA A 256 -3.07 -13.64 -35.79
CA ALA A 256 -4.00 -13.39 -36.89
C ALA A 256 -4.38 -14.66 -37.70
N GLY A 257 -3.94 -15.85 -37.26
CA GLY A 257 -4.19 -17.10 -37.98
C GLY A 257 -5.68 -17.39 -38.19
N TYR A 258 -6.07 -17.68 -39.44
CA TYR A 258 -7.47 -17.90 -39.83
C TYR A 258 -8.18 -19.07 -39.12
N LYS A 259 -7.43 -20.11 -38.72
CA LYS A 259 -8.01 -21.30 -38.06
C LYS A 259 -7.87 -21.28 -36.54
N THR A 260 -6.70 -20.89 -36.06
CA THR A 260 -6.29 -21.07 -34.65
C THR A 260 -5.72 -19.80 -34.03
N GLY A 261 -5.77 -18.66 -34.73
CA GLY A 261 -5.23 -17.40 -34.21
C GLY A 261 -6.07 -16.85 -33.05
N VAL A 262 -5.45 -16.02 -32.23
CA VAL A 262 -6.11 -15.25 -31.16
C VAL A 262 -7.30 -14.46 -31.73
N ALA A 263 -7.10 -13.75 -32.85
CA ALA A 263 -8.11 -12.96 -33.52
C ALA A 263 -9.37 -13.77 -33.88
N THR A 264 -9.16 -14.90 -34.54
CA THR A 264 -10.24 -15.82 -34.94
C THR A 264 -10.98 -16.37 -33.72
N SER A 265 -10.24 -16.76 -32.69
CA SER A 265 -10.80 -17.36 -31.48
C SER A 265 -11.62 -16.35 -30.68
N LEU A 266 -11.13 -15.13 -30.46
CA LEU A 266 -11.89 -14.09 -29.79
C LEU A 266 -13.09 -13.63 -30.61
N LEU A 267 -12.96 -13.55 -31.94
CA LEU A 267 -14.08 -13.22 -32.81
C LEU A 267 -15.19 -14.28 -32.74
N SER A 268 -14.83 -15.56 -32.58
CA SER A 268 -15.82 -16.63 -32.36
C SER A 268 -16.57 -16.51 -31.03
N LYS A 269 -15.91 -15.99 -29.99
CA LYS A 269 -16.49 -15.79 -28.65
C LYS A 269 -17.31 -14.50 -28.56
N GLU A 270 -16.87 -13.43 -29.22
CA GLU A 270 -17.56 -12.15 -29.33
C GLU A 270 -17.47 -11.61 -30.77
N PRO A 271 -18.49 -11.89 -31.61
CA PRO A 271 -18.49 -11.50 -33.02
C PRO A 271 -18.43 -10.00 -33.28
N ARG A 272 -18.72 -9.15 -32.28
CA ARG A 272 -18.62 -7.70 -32.40
C ARG A 272 -17.22 -7.17 -32.13
N ALA A 273 -16.29 -7.99 -31.62
CA ALA A 273 -14.90 -7.62 -31.39
C ALA A 273 -14.11 -7.71 -32.70
N LEU A 274 -14.19 -6.69 -33.55
CA LEU A 274 -13.58 -6.73 -34.87
C LEU A 274 -12.05 -6.70 -34.81
N TYR A 275 -11.40 -7.57 -35.59
CA TYR A 275 -9.94 -7.60 -35.69
C TYR A 275 -9.41 -6.47 -36.56
N THR A 276 -8.40 -5.77 -36.04
CA THR A 276 -7.59 -4.78 -36.76
C THR A 276 -6.13 -5.22 -36.72
N HIS A 277 -5.48 -5.28 -37.89
CA HIS A 277 -4.04 -5.54 -37.97
C HIS A 277 -3.27 -4.32 -37.47
N CYS A 278 -2.26 -4.54 -36.62
CA CYS A 278 -1.42 -3.48 -36.09
C CYS A 278 -0.76 -2.68 -37.22
N TYR A 279 -1.13 -1.41 -37.37
CA TYR A 279 -0.59 -0.55 -38.43
C TYR A 279 0.91 -0.30 -38.29
N GLY A 280 1.43 -0.24 -37.06
CA GLY A 280 2.88 -0.11 -36.84
C GLY A 280 3.64 -1.31 -37.39
N HIS A 281 3.13 -2.51 -37.13
CA HIS A 281 3.71 -3.75 -37.65
C HIS A 281 3.53 -3.84 -39.18
N ALA A 282 2.34 -3.53 -39.70
CA ALA A 282 2.07 -3.51 -41.13
C ALA A 282 3.00 -2.55 -41.89
N LEU A 283 3.22 -1.35 -41.36
CA LEU A 283 4.14 -0.37 -41.93
C LEU A 283 5.59 -0.87 -41.89
N ASN A 284 6.03 -1.43 -40.76
CA ASN A 284 7.36 -2.01 -40.62
C ASN A 284 7.60 -3.09 -41.68
N LEU A 285 6.66 -4.01 -41.86
CA LEU A 285 6.74 -5.05 -42.90
C LEU A 285 6.80 -4.46 -44.32
N ALA A 286 5.97 -3.45 -44.62
CA ALA A 286 5.98 -2.78 -45.92
C ALA A 286 7.32 -2.08 -46.21
N VAL A 287 7.91 -1.44 -45.20
CA VAL A 287 9.23 -0.80 -45.31
C VAL A 287 10.32 -1.84 -45.52
N GLN A 288 10.33 -2.92 -44.72
CA GLN A 288 11.31 -4.00 -44.87
C GLN A 288 11.25 -4.61 -46.27
N GLU A 289 10.06 -4.87 -46.80
CA GLU A 289 9.88 -5.43 -48.13
C GLU A 289 10.34 -4.45 -49.23
N THR A 290 10.10 -3.15 -49.05
CA THR A 290 10.56 -2.12 -49.98
C THR A 290 12.08 -2.03 -50.00
N VAL A 291 12.71 -2.07 -48.84
CA VAL A 291 14.16 -2.08 -48.66
C VAL A 291 14.79 -3.31 -49.33
N LYS A 292 14.23 -4.51 -49.10
CA LYS A 292 14.73 -5.77 -49.70
C LYS A 292 14.71 -5.73 -51.23
N LYS A 293 13.74 -5.03 -51.82
CA LYS A 293 13.60 -4.87 -53.29
C LYS A 293 14.54 -3.82 -53.88
N ASN A 294 15.05 -2.88 -53.08
CA ASN A 294 16.00 -1.89 -53.54
C ASN A 294 17.44 -2.34 -53.22
N HIS A 295 18.18 -2.75 -54.26
CA HIS A 295 19.54 -3.24 -54.12
C HIS A 295 20.46 -2.30 -53.32
N ILE A 296 20.39 -0.98 -53.57
CA ILE A 296 21.24 0.00 -52.89
C ILE A 296 20.95 0.00 -51.38
N LEU A 297 19.66 0.05 -51.00
CA LEU A 297 19.26 0.08 -49.60
C LEU A 297 19.57 -1.23 -48.88
N ARG A 298 19.27 -2.36 -49.53
CA ARG A 298 19.58 -3.69 -49.01
C ARG A 298 21.08 -3.84 -48.77
N ASP A 299 21.91 -3.62 -49.79
CA ASP A 299 23.36 -3.83 -49.70
C ASP A 299 24.00 -2.88 -48.67
N THR A 300 23.48 -1.65 -48.55
CA THR A 300 23.91 -0.69 -47.50
C THR A 300 23.59 -1.20 -46.11
N LEU A 301 22.37 -1.71 -45.87
CA LEU A 301 21.97 -2.23 -44.56
C LEU A 301 22.68 -3.54 -44.22
N ASP A 302 22.90 -4.42 -45.20
CA ASP A 302 23.67 -5.65 -45.01
C ASP A 302 25.10 -5.32 -44.59
N THR A 303 25.73 -4.33 -45.24
CA THR A 303 27.07 -3.83 -44.85
C THR A 303 27.07 -3.28 -43.42
N ILE A 304 26.04 -2.53 -43.02
CA ILE A 304 25.90 -2.03 -41.65
C ILE A 304 25.73 -3.19 -40.66
N GLU A 305 24.91 -4.19 -40.98
CA GLU A 305 24.68 -5.38 -40.15
C GLU A 305 25.99 -6.16 -39.95
N GLU A 306 26.80 -6.33 -41.00
CA GLU A 306 28.14 -6.91 -40.91
C GLU A 306 29.07 -6.11 -40.01
N MET A 307 29.13 -4.78 -40.17
CA MET A 307 29.93 -3.91 -39.30
C MET A 307 29.52 -4.01 -37.84
N VAL A 308 28.21 -3.99 -37.56
CA VAL A 308 27.67 -4.14 -36.19
C VAL A 308 28.04 -5.50 -35.62
N ASN A 309 27.92 -6.58 -36.39
CA ASN A 309 28.29 -7.92 -35.95
C ASN A 309 29.78 -8.04 -35.63
N ILE A 310 30.64 -7.42 -36.45
CA ILE A 310 32.08 -7.33 -36.17
C ILE A 310 32.33 -6.58 -34.86
N ILE A 311 31.73 -5.39 -34.69
CA ILE A 311 31.88 -4.58 -33.46
C ILE A 311 31.37 -5.34 -32.23
N ALA A 312 30.21 -6.00 -32.31
CA ALA A 312 29.63 -6.78 -31.22
C ALA A 312 30.46 -8.04 -30.87
N GLY A 313 31.23 -8.55 -31.83
CA GLY A 313 32.18 -9.64 -31.63
C GLY A 313 33.43 -9.23 -30.82
N TYR A 314 33.74 -7.93 -30.71
CA TYR A 314 34.88 -7.46 -29.92
C TYR A 314 34.59 -7.48 -28.41
N PRO A 315 35.42 -8.15 -27.58
CA PRO A 315 35.20 -8.26 -26.13
C PRO A 315 35.08 -6.93 -25.40
N SER A 316 35.75 -5.88 -25.88
CA SER A 316 35.74 -4.53 -25.32
C SER A 316 34.41 -3.79 -25.51
N TYR A 317 33.61 -4.14 -26.52
CA TYR A 317 32.30 -3.52 -26.79
C TYR A 317 31.12 -4.31 -26.19
N GLN A 318 31.31 -5.60 -25.88
CA GLN A 318 30.29 -6.41 -25.23
C GLN A 318 29.90 -5.91 -23.83
N SER A 319 30.81 -5.26 -23.11
CA SER A 319 30.53 -4.63 -21.81
C SER A 319 29.66 -3.37 -21.95
N LEU A 320 29.80 -2.63 -23.05
CA LEU A 320 29.01 -1.42 -23.36
C LEU A 320 27.60 -1.74 -23.87
N ILE A 321 27.44 -2.80 -24.68
CA ILE A 321 26.15 -3.17 -25.31
C ILE A 321 25.20 -3.87 -24.33
N LYS A 322 25.73 -4.61 -23.34
CA LYS A 322 24.92 -5.31 -22.32
C LYS A 322 24.16 -4.39 -21.36
N GLY A 323 24.51 -3.11 -21.28
CA GLY A 323 23.89 -2.17 -20.33
C GLY A 323 22.55 -1.57 -20.77
N ASN A 324 22.26 -1.49 -22.08
CA ASN A 324 21.23 -0.57 -22.59
C ASN A 324 20.32 -1.09 -23.71
N THR A 325 20.25 -2.40 -23.98
CA THR A 325 19.53 -2.90 -25.17
C THR A 325 18.29 -3.73 -24.83
N ILE A 326 17.09 -3.16 -25.06
CA ILE A 326 15.86 -3.93 -25.25
C ILE A 326 15.99 -4.64 -26.59
N ARG A 327 16.02 -5.99 -26.59
CA ARG A 327 16.00 -6.78 -27.82
C ARG A 327 14.58 -6.82 -28.35
N VAL A 328 14.28 -5.98 -29.33
CA VAL A 328 13.10 -6.16 -30.18
C VAL A 328 13.44 -7.29 -31.16
N GLN A 329 12.78 -8.43 -31.05
CA GLN A 329 12.97 -9.49 -32.04
C GLN A 329 12.53 -9.01 -33.43
N LYS A 330 13.33 -9.38 -34.46
CA LYS A 330 12.89 -9.34 -35.86
C LYS A 330 11.72 -10.35 -35.97
N SER A 331 10.52 -9.83 -36.17
CA SER A 331 9.34 -10.60 -36.57
C SER A 331 9.50 -11.21 -37.96
#